data_AF-A0A1C6EBN7-F1
#
_entry.id   AF-A0A1C6EBN7-F1
#
_cell.length_a   1.000
_cell.length_b   1.000
_cell.length_c   1.000
_cell.angle_alpha   90.00
_cell.angle_beta   90.00
_cell.angle_gamma   90.00
#
_symmetry.space_group_name_H-M   'P 1'
#
loop_
_entity.id
_entity.type
_entity.pdbx_description
1 polymer ?
#
loop_
_entity_poly.entity_id
_entity_poly.type
_entity_poly.pdbx_seq_one_letter_code
_entity_poly.pdbx_strand_id
1 'polypeptide(L)'
;MSKISVDIEYIKSGLQKIGYEISDCTERENNGKNWQFKFNNSGAIVTIYDSNKVKNSVVNGKADQGEKTCLKEIVDGLKSKELVIDPLNQEIVNLIRSKKEDSYYDFKMEFHKEKEDLVHDILCLSNNIENRDAYLIIGVSDDSSVIGIEEDLKSNNIYDLLKTISFAGDHMPDIEVKNMYYMSKKISVIVCKSSKYVPFYLTQRYKGVNDNQIYTRVGDTNTAKNKHANYSDIENLWRIHFKRENE
;
A
#
# COMPACT_ATOMS: atom_id res chain seq x y z
N MET A 1 -22.50 -29.47 14.27
CA MET A 1 -21.77 -28.30 13.74
C MET A 1 -22.37 -27.96 12.39
N SER A 2 -22.88 -26.74 12.20
CA SER A 2 -23.37 -26.26 10.90
C SER A 2 -22.24 -26.31 9.87
N LYS A 3 -22.56 -26.69 8.62
CA LYS A 3 -21.60 -26.69 7.52
C LYS A 3 -21.12 -25.26 7.27
N ILE A 4 -19.82 -25.01 7.36
CA ILE A 4 -19.22 -23.76 6.87
C ILE A 4 -19.27 -23.86 5.36
N SER A 5 -20.14 -23.07 4.72
CA SER A 5 -20.13 -22.95 3.27
C SER A 5 -18.92 -22.13 2.86
N VAL A 6 -18.01 -22.74 2.08
CA VAL A 6 -16.85 -22.03 1.55
C VAL A 6 -17.31 -21.00 0.53
N ASP A 7 -16.98 -19.74 0.77
CA ASP A 7 -17.28 -18.63 -0.14
C ASP A 7 -16.16 -18.47 -1.17
N ILE A 8 -16.31 -19.18 -2.28
CA ILE A 8 -15.29 -19.22 -3.33
C ILE A 8 -15.18 -17.91 -4.09
N GLU A 9 -16.28 -17.18 -4.27
CA GLU A 9 -16.23 -15.87 -4.93
C GLU A 9 -15.53 -14.83 -4.05
N TYR A 10 -15.70 -14.89 -2.72
CA TYR A 10 -14.91 -14.06 -1.79
C TYR A 10 -13.41 -14.36 -1.91
N ILE A 11 -13.01 -15.64 -1.89
CA ILE A 11 -11.59 -16.02 -2.01
C ILE A 11 -11.04 -15.61 -3.37
N LYS A 12 -11.77 -15.85 -4.46
CA LYS A 12 -11.42 -15.45 -5.82
C LYS A 12 -11.21 -13.94 -5.93
N SER A 13 -12.13 -13.15 -5.40
CA SER A 13 -12.02 -11.70 -5.35
C SER A 13 -10.80 -11.25 -4.53
N GLY A 14 -10.56 -11.88 -3.37
CA GLY A 14 -9.39 -11.60 -2.55
C GLY A 14 -8.07 -11.86 -3.29
N LEU A 15 -7.95 -13.00 -3.97
CA LEU A 15 -6.76 -13.34 -4.76
C LEU A 15 -6.54 -12.36 -5.92
N GLN A 16 -7.60 -11.93 -6.60
CA GLN A 16 -7.49 -10.92 -7.66
C GLN A 16 -7.07 -9.56 -7.13
N LYS A 17 -7.62 -9.14 -5.98
CA LYS A 17 -7.29 -7.86 -5.32
C LYS A 17 -5.84 -7.76 -4.86
N ILE A 18 -5.21 -8.90 -4.55
CA ILE A 18 -3.78 -8.95 -4.25
C ILE A 18 -2.92 -9.17 -5.50
N GLY A 19 -3.50 -9.25 -6.69
CA GLY A 19 -2.74 -9.28 -7.94
C GLY A 19 -2.46 -10.66 -8.52
N TYR A 20 -3.14 -11.72 -8.08
CA TYR A 20 -3.16 -12.98 -8.83
C TYR A 20 -4.09 -12.89 -10.04
N GLU A 21 -3.60 -13.30 -11.21
CA GLU A 21 -4.39 -13.35 -12.45
C GLU A 21 -4.93 -14.77 -12.63
N ILE A 22 -6.14 -15.03 -12.13
CA ILE A 22 -6.76 -16.35 -12.19
C ILE A 22 -7.05 -16.72 -13.64
N SER A 23 -6.43 -17.80 -14.11
CA SER A 23 -6.60 -18.30 -15.48
C SER A 23 -7.68 -19.37 -15.56
N ASP A 24 -7.86 -20.14 -14.49
CA ASP A 24 -8.80 -21.25 -14.42
C ASP A 24 -9.23 -21.46 -12.96
N CYS A 25 -10.51 -21.76 -12.75
CA CYS A 25 -11.07 -22.17 -11.47
C CYS A 25 -12.02 -23.34 -11.72
N THR A 26 -11.56 -24.55 -11.43
CA THR A 26 -12.32 -25.79 -11.69
C THR A 26 -12.87 -26.36 -10.40
N GLU A 27 -14.18 -26.60 -10.37
CA GLU A 27 -14.81 -27.42 -9.35
C GLU A 27 -14.56 -28.91 -9.65
N ARG A 28 -14.20 -29.67 -8.62
CA ARG A 28 -13.96 -31.12 -8.72
C ARG A 28 -14.60 -31.85 -7.56
N GLU A 29 -14.99 -33.08 -7.84
CA GLU A 29 -15.53 -34.00 -6.84
C GLU A 29 -14.66 -35.26 -6.83
N ASN A 30 -13.69 -35.29 -5.90
CA ASN A 30 -12.78 -36.43 -5.72
C ASN A 30 -12.50 -36.61 -4.23
N ASN A 31 -13.13 -37.61 -3.61
CA ASN A 31 -13.16 -37.81 -2.15
C ASN A 31 -13.65 -36.54 -1.39
N GLY A 32 -14.58 -35.80 -2.00
CA GLY A 32 -15.12 -34.54 -1.51
C GLY A 32 -15.03 -33.41 -2.54
N LYS A 33 -15.90 -32.42 -2.37
CA LYS A 33 -15.98 -31.23 -3.22
C LYS A 33 -14.77 -30.31 -2.96
N ASN A 34 -14.11 -29.86 -4.01
CA ASN A 34 -13.00 -28.91 -3.94
C ASN A 34 -12.93 -28.02 -5.19
N TRP A 35 -12.21 -26.91 -5.08
CA TRP A 35 -11.93 -25.98 -6.17
C TRP A 35 -10.44 -25.86 -6.38
N GLN A 36 -10.01 -25.91 -7.64
CA GLN A 36 -8.62 -25.74 -8.02
C GLN A 36 -8.45 -24.46 -8.85
N PHE A 37 -7.59 -23.57 -8.36
CA PHE A 37 -7.21 -22.32 -9.01
C PHE A 37 -5.85 -22.48 -9.69
N LYS A 38 -5.74 -21.92 -10.89
CA LYS A 38 -4.49 -21.71 -11.62
C LYS A 38 -4.36 -20.23 -11.97
N PHE A 39 -3.13 -19.79 -12.20
CA PHE A 39 -2.83 -18.38 -12.45
C PHE A 39 -2.02 -18.21 -13.74
N ASN A 40 -2.21 -17.08 -14.44
CA ASN A 40 -1.39 -16.71 -15.60
C ASN A 40 -0.02 -16.19 -15.17
N ASN A 41 0.05 -15.51 -14.03
CA ASN A 41 1.23 -14.83 -13.53
C ASN A 41 1.94 -15.58 -12.39
N SER A 42 1.54 -16.83 -12.09
CA SER A 42 2.20 -17.69 -11.10
C SER A 42 2.12 -19.15 -11.51
N GLY A 43 3.17 -19.92 -11.18
CA GLY A 43 3.20 -21.37 -11.35
C GLY A 43 2.45 -22.15 -10.26
N ALA A 44 1.82 -21.47 -9.30
CA ALA A 44 1.08 -22.08 -8.20
C ALA A 44 -0.24 -22.71 -8.67
N ILE A 45 -0.63 -23.80 -8.00
CA ILE A 45 -1.93 -24.44 -8.14
C ILE A 45 -2.54 -24.58 -6.75
N VAL A 46 -3.57 -23.79 -6.48
CA VAL A 46 -4.24 -23.76 -5.16
C VAL A 46 -5.45 -24.69 -5.21
N THR A 47 -5.55 -25.60 -4.24
CA THR A 47 -6.71 -26.48 -4.04
C THR A 47 -7.39 -26.15 -2.72
N ILE A 48 -8.68 -25.81 -2.77
CA ILE A 48 -9.50 -25.43 -1.62
C ILE A 48 -10.62 -26.48 -1.47
N TYR A 49 -10.71 -27.10 -0.31
CA TYR A 49 -11.72 -28.12 -0.04
C TYR A 49 -12.98 -27.50 0.60
N ASP A 50 -14.16 -27.95 0.16
CA ASP A 50 -15.45 -27.68 0.81
C ASP A 50 -15.53 -28.47 2.13
N SER A 51 -14.98 -27.91 3.20
CA SER A 51 -14.94 -28.56 4.50
C SER A 51 -14.96 -27.54 5.64
N ASN A 52 -15.44 -28.00 6.80
CA ASN A 52 -15.40 -27.23 8.04
C ASN A 52 -13.97 -26.96 8.55
N LYS A 53 -12.97 -27.67 8.03
CA LYS A 53 -11.57 -27.41 8.35
C LYS A 53 -11.08 -26.24 7.51
N VAL A 54 -10.86 -25.08 8.12
CA VAL A 54 -10.48 -23.85 7.40
C VAL A 54 -9.00 -23.79 7.03
N LYS A 55 -8.12 -24.43 7.79
CA LYS A 55 -6.66 -24.51 7.52
C LYS A 55 -6.29 -25.82 6.83
N ASN A 56 -6.75 -26.00 5.59
CA ASN A 56 -6.55 -27.23 4.85
C ASN A 56 -6.37 -27.05 3.33
N SER A 57 -6.20 -25.82 2.85
CA SER A 57 -5.85 -25.63 1.44
C SER A 57 -4.48 -26.26 1.14
N VAL A 58 -4.28 -26.61 -0.12
CA VAL A 58 -3.01 -27.18 -0.61
C VAL A 58 -2.53 -26.32 -1.77
N VAL A 59 -1.27 -25.90 -1.73
CA VAL A 59 -0.64 -25.12 -2.79
C VAL A 59 0.48 -25.94 -3.41
N ASN A 60 0.26 -26.37 -4.65
CA ASN A 60 1.17 -27.19 -5.45
C ASN A 60 1.69 -26.40 -6.66
N GLY A 61 2.29 -27.08 -7.63
CA GLY A 61 2.75 -26.49 -8.88
C GLY A 61 4.22 -26.11 -8.87
N LYS A 62 4.61 -25.26 -9.83
CA LYS A 62 6.01 -24.85 -10.10
C LYS A 62 6.44 -23.58 -9.35
N ALA A 63 5.54 -22.95 -8.60
CA ALA A 63 5.88 -21.85 -7.69
C ALA A 63 6.96 -22.27 -6.69
N ASP A 64 7.76 -21.30 -6.22
CA ASP A 64 8.77 -21.54 -5.20
C ASP A 64 8.13 -21.84 -3.83
N GLN A 65 8.93 -22.33 -2.89
CA GLN A 65 8.44 -22.77 -1.59
C GLN A 65 7.93 -21.60 -0.72
N GLY A 66 8.51 -20.41 -0.88
CA GLY A 66 8.08 -19.20 -0.18
C GLY A 66 6.70 -18.75 -0.64
N GLU A 67 6.50 -18.66 -1.96
CA GLU A 67 5.18 -18.37 -2.54
C GLU A 67 4.13 -19.38 -2.11
N LYS A 68 4.44 -20.69 -2.19
CA LYS A 68 3.51 -21.75 -1.78
C LYS A 68 3.08 -21.61 -0.32
N THR A 69 4.01 -21.30 0.57
CA THR A 69 3.76 -21.17 2.00
C THR A 69 2.88 -19.96 2.28
N CYS A 70 3.23 -18.79 1.75
CA CYS A 70 2.46 -17.57 1.98
C CYS A 70 1.08 -17.61 1.30
N LEU A 71 0.98 -18.11 0.06
CA LEU A 71 -0.30 -18.24 -0.63
C LEU A 71 -1.25 -19.20 0.11
N LYS A 72 -0.70 -20.25 0.72
CA LYS A 72 -1.48 -21.15 1.59
C LYS A 72 -2.08 -20.38 2.78
N GLU A 73 -1.27 -19.57 3.47
CA GLU A 73 -1.71 -18.77 4.61
C GLU A 73 -2.78 -17.75 4.22
N ILE A 74 -2.59 -17.05 3.09
CA ILE A 74 -3.57 -16.11 2.54
C ILE A 74 -4.89 -16.82 2.25
N VAL A 75 -4.85 -17.95 1.52
CA VAL A 75 -6.05 -18.68 1.13
C VAL A 75 -6.78 -19.26 2.34
N ASP A 76 -6.06 -19.84 3.29
CA ASP A 76 -6.65 -20.35 4.53
C ASP A 76 -7.25 -19.21 5.36
N GLY A 77 -6.60 -18.04 5.42
CA GLY A 77 -7.11 -16.84 6.08
C GLY A 77 -8.36 -16.25 5.42
N LEU A 78 -8.41 -16.23 4.09
CA LEU A 78 -9.61 -15.82 3.33
C LEU A 78 -10.76 -16.81 3.57
N LYS A 79 -10.46 -18.11 3.57
CA LYS A 79 -11.44 -19.17 3.82
C LYS A 79 -12.01 -19.08 5.24
N SER A 80 -11.18 -18.78 6.24
CA SER A 80 -11.62 -18.59 7.64
C SER A 80 -12.26 -17.21 7.90
N LYS A 81 -12.14 -16.27 6.95
CA LYS A 81 -12.46 -14.84 7.12
C LYS A 81 -11.63 -14.13 8.21
N GLU A 82 -10.51 -14.74 8.63
CA GLU A 82 -9.51 -14.10 9.49
C GLU A 82 -8.68 -13.06 8.71
N LEU A 83 -8.54 -13.26 7.39
CA LEU A 83 -7.96 -12.28 6.49
C LEU A 83 -9.06 -11.58 5.69
N VAL A 84 -9.04 -10.24 5.76
CA VAL A 84 -9.86 -9.36 4.92
C VAL A 84 -8.92 -8.51 4.09
N ILE A 85 -9.07 -8.57 2.76
CA ILE A 85 -8.26 -7.74 1.86
C ILE A 85 -8.81 -6.33 1.86
N ASP A 86 -7.96 -5.37 2.23
CA ASP A 86 -8.30 -3.95 2.21
C ASP A 86 -8.75 -3.52 0.79
N PRO A 87 -9.85 -2.77 0.64
CA PRO A 87 -10.28 -2.28 -0.67
C PRO A 87 -9.20 -1.53 -1.45
N LEU A 88 -8.31 -0.79 -0.76
CA LEU A 88 -7.21 -0.04 -1.38
C LEU A 88 -6.17 -0.96 -2.02
N ASN A 89 -6.08 -2.24 -1.61
CA ASN A 89 -5.09 -3.18 -2.13
C ASN A 89 -5.17 -3.33 -3.67
N GLN A 90 -6.39 -3.29 -4.23
CA GLN A 90 -6.58 -3.39 -5.69
C GLN A 90 -5.98 -2.18 -6.43
N GLU A 91 -6.14 -0.99 -5.87
CA GLU A 91 -5.57 0.24 -6.43
C GLU A 91 -4.04 0.18 -6.39
N ILE A 92 -3.46 -0.20 -5.24
CA ILE A 92 -2.00 -0.33 -5.08
C ILE A 92 -1.41 -1.36 -6.05
N VAL A 93 -2.07 -2.51 -6.23
CA VAL A 93 -1.67 -3.51 -7.23
C VAL A 93 -1.69 -2.92 -8.65
N ASN A 94 -2.68 -2.10 -8.98
CA ASN A 94 -2.77 -1.46 -10.29
C ASN A 94 -1.67 -0.40 -10.49
N LEU A 95 -1.33 0.38 -9.45
CA LEU A 95 -0.23 1.33 -9.48
C LEU A 95 1.11 0.62 -9.76
N ILE A 96 1.41 -0.45 -9.01
CA ILE A 96 2.63 -1.25 -9.22
C ILE A 96 2.68 -1.82 -10.65
N ARG A 97 1.56 -2.34 -11.16
CA ARG A 97 1.48 -2.89 -12.53
C ARG A 97 1.61 -1.84 -13.63
N SER A 98 1.30 -0.59 -13.33
CA SER A 98 1.44 0.51 -14.30
C SER A 98 2.90 0.77 -14.67
N LYS A 99 3.85 0.35 -13.83
CA LYS A 99 5.31 0.52 -13.99
C LYS A 99 5.73 1.97 -14.23
N LYS A 100 4.98 2.90 -13.65
CA LYS A 100 5.24 4.33 -13.67
C LYS A 100 5.19 4.83 -12.24
N GLU A 101 5.77 5.99 -12.01
CA GLU A 101 5.50 6.80 -10.84
C GLU A 101 4.78 8.07 -11.28
N ASP A 102 4.01 8.66 -10.38
CA ASP A 102 3.24 9.87 -10.66
C ASP A 102 3.19 10.78 -9.43
N SER A 103 2.51 11.92 -9.57
CA SER A 103 2.43 13.02 -8.61
C SER A 103 1.99 12.60 -7.20
N TYR A 104 1.21 11.52 -7.09
CA TYR A 104 0.57 11.09 -5.85
C TYR A 104 1.05 9.72 -5.34
N TYR A 105 2.08 9.12 -5.91
CA TYR A 105 2.68 7.92 -5.32
C TYR A 105 4.17 7.77 -5.64
N ASP A 106 4.87 7.10 -4.74
CA ASP A 106 6.31 6.90 -4.77
C ASP A 106 6.63 5.48 -4.30
N PHE A 107 7.51 4.77 -5.03
CA PHE A 107 7.98 3.45 -4.62
C PHE A 107 9.24 3.57 -3.77
N LYS A 108 9.34 2.72 -2.74
CA LYS A 108 10.54 2.54 -1.94
C LYS A 108 10.83 1.06 -1.76
N MET A 109 12.06 0.68 -2.02
CA MET A 109 12.51 -0.70 -1.83
C MET A 109 12.44 -1.08 -0.33
N GLU A 110 13.06 -0.27 0.52
CA GLU A 110 13.13 -0.48 1.98
C GLU A 110 12.45 0.69 2.71
N PHE A 111 12.02 0.45 3.95
CA PHE A 111 11.61 1.53 4.84
C PHE A 111 12.80 2.44 5.18
N HIS A 112 12.54 3.73 5.35
CA HIS A 112 13.58 4.74 5.57
C HIS A 112 14.45 4.43 6.80
N LYS A 113 15.77 4.45 6.60
CA LYS A 113 16.77 4.37 7.69
C LYS A 113 16.85 5.69 8.45
N GLU A 114 16.78 6.80 7.71
CA GLU A 114 16.83 8.15 8.25
C GLU A 114 15.44 8.78 8.32
N LYS A 115 15.03 9.21 9.52
CA LYS A 115 13.69 9.78 9.78
C LYS A 115 13.40 11.03 8.96
N GLU A 116 14.41 11.83 8.64
CA GLU A 116 14.29 13.03 7.82
C GLU A 116 13.94 12.74 6.37
N ASP A 117 14.32 11.58 5.83
CA ASP A 117 13.93 11.18 4.47
C ASP A 117 12.43 10.85 4.45
N LEU A 118 11.95 10.13 5.47
CA LEU A 118 10.53 9.83 5.63
C LEU A 118 9.69 11.11 5.77
N VAL A 119 10.12 12.05 6.62
CA VAL A 119 9.43 13.34 6.81
C VAL A 119 9.37 14.13 5.51
N HIS A 120 10.48 14.14 4.77
CA HIS A 120 10.56 14.82 3.49
C HIS A 120 9.61 14.21 2.44
N ASP A 121 9.57 12.88 2.33
CA ASP A 121 8.68 12.18 1.40
C ASP A 121 7.21 12.38 1.79
N ILE A 122 6.86 12.32 3.08
CA ILE A 122 5.51 12.63 3.57
C ILE A 122 5.12 14.08 3.23
N LEU A 123 6.02 15.06 3.45
CA LEU A 123 5.76 16.46 3.09
C LEU A 123 5.50 16.62 1.58
N CYS A 124 6.34 16.01 0.73
CA CYS A 124 6.17 16.08 -0.73
C CYS A 124 4.85 15.46 -1.19
N LEU A 125 4.51 14.27 -0.67
CA LEU A 125 3.28 13.57 -1.02
C LEU A 125 2.03 14.27 -0.47
N SER A 126 2.07 14.79 0.75
CA SER A 126 0.95 15.52 1.36
C SER A 126 0.69 16.87 0.67
N ASN A 127 1.70 17.43 0.02
CA ASN A 127 1.63 18.64 -0.78
C ASN A 127 1.55 18.34 -2.30
N ASN A 128 1.03 17.18 -2.71
CA ASN A 128 0.80 16.92 -4.12
C ASN A 128 -0.17 17.97 -4.70
N ILE A 129 0.10 18.43 -5.92
CA ILE A 129 -0.60 19.56 -6.55
C ILE A 129 -2.07 19.29 -6.87
N GLU A 130 -2.46 18.01 -6.88
CA GLU A 130 -3.85 17.56 -7.07
C GLU A 130 -4.66 17.56 -5.76
N ASN A 131 -3.98 17.68 -4.61
CA ASN A 131 -4.52 17.53 -3.26
C ASN A 131 -5.49 16.34 -3.13
N ARG A 132 -4.98 15.17 -3.55
CA ARG A 132 -5.64 13.88 -3.38
C ARG A 132 -4.85 13.01 -2.40
N ASP A 133 -5.44 11.91 -1.96
CA ASP A 133 -4.72 10.89 -1.20
C ASP A 133 -3.51 10.41 -2.01
N ALA A 134 -2.36 10.34 -1.34
CA ALA A 134 -1.09 9.97 -1.93
C ALA A 134 -0.45 8.79 -1.19
N TYR A 135 0.41 8.01 -1.86
CA TYR A 135 0.87 6.72 -1.39
C TYR A 135 2.39 6.59 -1.44
N LEU A 136 3.00 6.37 -0.29
CA LEU A 136 4.37 5.87 -0.22
C LEU A 136 4.32 4.35 -0.07
N ILE A 137 4.74 3.63 -1.11
CA ILE A 137 4.57 2.18 -1.22
C ILE A 137 5.93 1.51 -1.02
N ILE A 138 6.06 0.77 0.07
CA ILE A 138 7.30 0.17 0.56
C ILE A 138 7.35 -1.33 0.22
N GLY A 139 8.51 -1.83 -0.19
CA GLY A 139 8.72 -3.20 -0.66
C GLY A 139 8.69 -3.32 -2.18
N VAL A 140 8.85 -2.19 -2.90
CA VAL A 140 8.84 -2.12 -4.37
C VAL A 140 10.08 -1.35 -4.82
N SER A 141 10.89 -1.93 -5.70
CA SER A 141 12.08 -1.26 -6.25
C SER A 141 11.73 -0.27 -7.37
N ASP A 142 12.70 0.56 -7.72
CA ASP A 142 12.55 1.63 -8.73
C ASP A 142 12.14 1.09 -10.13
N ASP A 143 12.47 -0.16 -10.45
CA ASP A 143 12.03 -0.85 -11.67
C ASP A 143 10.60 -1.44 -11.57
N SER A 144 9.88 -1.09 -10.50
CA SER A 144 8.55 -1.61 -10.14
C SER A 144 8.53 -3.11 -9.82
N SER A 145 9.68 -3.73 -9.54
CA SER A 145 9.73 -5.11 -9.06
C SER A 145 9.35 -5.17 -7.57
N VAL A 146 8.39 -6.02 -7.22
CA VAL A 146 7.98 -6.18 -5.82
C VAL A 146 8.97 -7.11 -5.13
N ILE A 147 9.72 -6.58 -4.16
CA ILE A 147 10.62 -7.37 -3.31
C ILE A 147 9.93 -7.86 -2.04
N GLY A 148 8.99 -7.07 -1.52
CA GLY A 148 8.25 -7.29 -0.29
C GLY A 148 8.96 -6.75 0.96
N ILE A 149 8.28 -6.83 2.10
CA ILE A 149 8.79 -6.49 3.43
C ILE A 149 8.78 -7.72 4.35
N GLU A 150 9.69 -7.75 5.32
CA GLU A 150 9.74 -8.82 6.33
C GLU A 150 8.82 -8.53 7.52
N GLU A 151 8.76 -7.27 7.96
CA GLU A 151 7.97 -6.84 9.12
C GLU A 151 6.92 -5.81 8.73
N ASP A 152 5.73 -5.98 9.30
CA ASP A 152 4.61 -5.06 9.16
C ASP A 152 4.97 -3.68 9.76
N LEU A 153 4.77 -2.62 8.97
CA LEU A 153 4.97 -1.25 9.45
C LEU A 153 3.85 -0.85 10.42
N LYS A 154 4.22 -0.14 11.49
CA LYS A 154 3.28 0.31 12.52
C LYS A 154 3.07 1.82 12.46
N SER A 155 1.80 2.24 12.43
CA SER A 155 1.42 3.66 12.32
C SER A 155 1.88 4.51 13.51
N ASN A 156 1.82 3.96 14.73
CA ASN A 156 2.19 4.68 15.95
C ASN A 156 3.62 5.24 15.89
N ASN A 157 4.58 4.49 15.36
CA ASN A 157 5.97 4.95 15.25
C ASN A 157 6.12 6.19 14.36
N ILE A 158 5.33 6.28 13.29
CA ILE A 158 5.37 7.41 12.35
C ILE A 158 4.59 8.59 12.91
N TYR A 159 3.41 8.34 13.49
CA TYR A 159 2.64 9.38 14.17
C TYR A 159 3.42 10.01 15.34
N ASP A 160 4.08 9.20 16.16
CA ASP A 160 4.91 9.69 17.26
C ASP A 160 6.07 10.53 16.74
N LEU A 161 6.71 10.12 15.64
CA LEU A 161 7.71 10.93 14.95
C LEU A 161 7.13 12.28 14.50
N LEU A 162 6.03 12.28 13.75
CA LEU A 162 5.46 13.51 13.21
C LEU A 162 5.03 14.48 14.33
N LYS A 163 4.51 13.97 15.46
CA LYS A 163 4.19 14.81 16.64
C LYS A 163 5.39 15.51 17.26
N THR A 164 6.62 15.02 17.05
CA THR A 164 7.84 15.72 17.54
C THR A 164 8.26 16.89 16.66
N ILE A 165 7.62 17.08 15.50
CA ILE A 165 8.01 18.05 14.50
C ILE A 165 7.10 19.28 14.59
N SER A 166 7.70 20.47 14.55
CA SER A 166 6.96 21.74 14.57
C SER A 166 6.44 22.08 13.18
N PHE A 167 5.16 21.81 12.93
CA PHE A 167 4.46 22.17 11.70
C PHE A 167 3.84 23.57 11.79
N ALA A 168 3.68 24.23 10.64
CA ALA A 168 2.99 25.51 10.56
C ALA A 168 1.53 25.39 11.00
N GLY A 169 1.09 26.31 11.87
CA GLY A 169 -0.27 26.30 12.42
C GLY A 169 -0.61 25.07 13.27
N ASP A 170 0.41 24.31 13.71
CA ASP A 170 0.24 23.01 14.36
C ASP A 170 -0.55 21.99 13.51
N HIS A 171 -0.56 22.19 12.18
CA HIS A 171 -1.21 21.31 11.22
C HIS A 171 -0.22 20.29 10.67
N MET A 172 -0.25 19.09 11.22
CA MET A 172 0.53 17.94 10.75
C MET A 172 -0.23 17.18 9.65
N PRO A 173 0.46 16.62 8.64
CA PRO A 173 -0.16 15.70 7.69
C PRO A 173 -0.83 14.52 8.39
N ASP A 174 -2.05 14.20 7.98
CA ASP A 174 -2.73 12.98 8.44
C ASP A 174 -2.32 11.79 7.57
N ILE A 175 -1.95 10.68 8.22
CA ILE A 175 -1.37 9.52 7.56
C ILE A 175 -1.97 8.21 8.05
N GLU A 176 -2.26 7.27 7.15
CA GLU A 176 -2.64 5.89 7.54
C GLU A 176 -1.56 4.92 7.10
N VAL A 177 -1.21 3.95 7.95
CA VAL A 177 -0.35 2.83 7.55
C VAL A 177 -1.19 1.59 7.32
N LYS A 178 -1.06 1.00 6.13
CA LYS A 178 -1.76 -0.23 5.74
C LYS A 178 -0.75 -1.27 5.27
N ASN A 179 -0.75 -2.43 5.92
CA ASN A 179 0.02 -3.59 5.47
C ASN A 179 -0.86 -4.45 4.57
N MET A 180 -0.33 -4.78 3.39
CA MET A 180 -1.07 -5.27 2.24
C MET A 180 -0.30 -6.39 1.54
N TYR A 181 -0.90 -6.99 0.52
CA TYR A 181 -0.27 -8.04 -0.27
C TYR A 181 -0.19 -7.66 -1.76
N TYR A 182 0.95 -7.97 -2.36
CA TYR A 182 1.09 -8.13 -3.80
C TYR A 182 1.53 -9.56 -4.07
N MET A 183 0.63 -10.36 -4.63
CA MET A 183 0.72 -11.80 -4.75
C MET A 183 1.04 -12.43 -3.38
N SER A 184 2.11 -13.23 -3.28
CA SER A 184 2.57 -13.85 -2.03
C SER A 184 3.56 -12.97 -1.24
N LYS A 185 3.70 -11.69 -1.58
CA LYS A 185 4.62 -10.76 -0.91
C LYS A 185 3.82 -9.74 -0.12
N LYS A 186 4.29 -9.43 1.09
CA LYS A 186 3.75 -8.32 1.89
C LYS A 186 4.37 -7.01 1.44
N ILE A 187 3.59 -5.94 1.46
CA ILE A 187 4.02 -4.55 1.25
C ILE A 187 3.39 -3.65 2.31
N SER A 188 4.01 -2.50 2.58
CA SER A 188 3.43 -1.47 3.45
C SER A 188 3.13 -0.24 2.63
N VAL A 189 1.99 0.38 2.90
CA VAL A 189 1.57 1.62 2.26
C VAL A 189 1.33 2.67 3.33
N ILE A 190 2.04 3.80 3.23
CA ILE A 190 1.72 5.00 4.00
C ILE A 190 0.84 5.87 3.11
N VAL A 191 -0.41 6.01 3.50
CA VAL A 191 -1.40 6.85 2.84
C VAL A 191 -1.31 8.25 3.45
N CYS A 192 -0.87 9.24 2.69
CA CYS A 192 -0.93 10.64 3.05
C CYS A 192 -2.29 11.19 2.60
N LYS A 193 -3.15 11.58 3.55
CA LYS A 193 -4.51 12.04 3.24
C LYS A 193 -4.49 13.42 2.61
N SER A 194 -5.40 13.65 1.66
CA SER A 194 -5.67 15.01 1.18
C SER A 194 -6.11 15.89 2.35
N SER A 195 -5.74 17.17 2.31
CA SER A 195 -6.02 18.07 3.42
C SER A 195 -6.35 19.47 2.97
N LYS A 196 -7.25 20.13 3.69
CA LYS A 196 -7.49 21.56 3.54
C LYS A 196 -6.32 22.40 4.06
N TYR A 197 -5.45 21.86 4.91
CA TYR A 197 -4.36 22.59 5.57
C TYR A 197 -3.04 22.63 4.77
N VAL A 198 -3.08 22.25 3.50
CA VAL A 198 -1.94 22.47 2.59
C VAL A 198 -1.67 23.98 2.44
N PRO A 199 -0.44 24.41 2.12
CA PRO A 199 0.79 23.62 2.11
C PRO A 199 1.25 23.28 3.54
N PHE A 200 1.68 22.04 3.74
CA PHE A 200 2.40 21.62 4.93
C PHE A 200 3.87 22.04 4.84
N TYR A 201 4.39 22.68 5.89
CA TYR A 201 5.79 23.02 6.03
C TYR A 201 6.16 23.13 7.51
N LEU A 202 7.46 23.10 7.79
CA LEU A 202 7.98 23.13 9.15
C LEU A 202 8.22 24.58 9.61
N THR A 203 7.99 24.86 10.89
CA THR A 203 8.37 26.15 11.52
C THR A 203 9.74 26.08 12.19
N GLN A 204 10.23 24.87 12.46
CA GLN A 204 11.58 24.62 12.95
C GLN A 204 12.23 23.51 12.13
N ARG A 205 13.52 23.69 11.82
CA ARG A 205 14.29 22.71 11.06
C ARG A 205 14.31 21.37 11.78
N TYR A 206 13.96 20.31 11.05
CA TYR A 206 14.09 18.93 11.54
C TYR A 206 15.20 18.22 10.78
N LYS A 207 16.38 18.11 11.42
CA LYS A 207 17.58 17.51 10.81
C LYS A 207 17.88 18.08 9.41
N GLY A 208 17.70 17.28 8.35
CA GLY A 208 17.91 17.67 6.96
C GLY A 208 16.73 18.34 6.26
N VAL A 209 15.57 18.44 6.92
CA VAL A 209 14.36 19.12 6.40
C VAL A 209 14.32 20.54 6.95
N ASN A 210 14.38 21.53 6.07
CA ASN A 210 14.47 22.93 6.48
C ASN A 210 13.09 23.49 6.86
N ASP A 211 13.10 24.44 7.79
CA ASP A 211 11.94 25.26 8.11
C ASP A 211 11.58 26.23 6.97
N ASN A 212 10.30 26.61 6.93
CA ASN A 212 9.74 27.57 5.99
C ASN A 212 9.94 27.20 4.50
N GLN A 213 10.32 25.95 4.23
CA GLN A 213 10.40 25.39 2.88
C GLN A 213 9.16 24.55 2.60
N ILE A 214 8.53 24.82 1.46
CA ILE A 214 7.43 24.03 0.93
C ILE A 214 8.02 23.09 -0.12
N TYR A 215 7.81 21.80 0.10
CA TYR A 215 8.20 20.74 -0.81
C TYR A 215 6.96 20.17 -1.48
N THR A 216 7.02 19.94 -2.78
CA THR A 216 5.99 19.25 -3.57
C THR A 216 6.58 18.04 -4.29
N ARG A 217 5.71 17.10 -4.66
CA ARG A 217 5.98 16.09 -5.67
C ARG A 217 5.30 16.47 -6.98
N VAL A 218 6.05 16.52 -8.07
CA VAL A 218 5.54 16.80 -9.42
C VAL A 218 6.00 15.68 -10.35
N GLY A 219 5.03 14.93 -10.88
CA GLY A 219 5.33 13.65 -11.54
C GLY A 219 6.04 12.71 -10.55
N ASP A 220 7.17 12.15 -10.95
CA ASP A 220 7.98 11.23 -10.14
C ASP A 220 9.02 11.94 -9.24
N THR A 221 9.06 13.28 -9.26
CA THR A 221 10.16 14.03 -8.67
C THR A 221 9.72 14.81 -7.44
N ASN A 222 10.36 14.53 -6.30
CA ASN A 222 10.26 15.33 -5.09
C ASN A 222 11.11 16.61 -5.23
N THR A 223 10.62 17.73 -4.71
CA THR A 223 11.44 18.94 -4.52
C THR A 223 12.66 18.58 -3.67
N ALA A 224 13.87 18.93 -4.12
CA ALA A 224 15.07 18.62 -3.34
C ALA A 224 15.06 19.34 -1.97
N LYS A 225 15.58 18.70 -0.92
CA LYS A 225 15.63 19.24 0.45
C LYS A 225 16.24 20.64 0.60
N ASN A 226 17.14 21.03 -0.32
CA ASN A 226 17.80 22.33 -0.34
C ASN A 226 17.15 23.34 -1.29
N LYS A 227 15.95 23.03 -1.82
CA LYS A 227 15.19 23.86 -2.75
C LYS A 227 13.77 24.08 -2.22
N HIS A 228 13.06 24.98 -2.89
CA HIS A 228 11.63 25.19 -2.73
C HIS A 228 10.89 24.64 -3.95
N ALA A 229 9.65 24.24 -3.73
CA ALA A 229 8.70 24.07 -4.82
C ALA A 229 8.63 25.35 -5.66
N ASN A 230 8.26 25.21 -6.93
CA ASN A 230 8.15 26.38 -7.79
C ASN A 230 6.99 27.28 -7.32
N TYR A 231 7.04 28.56 -7.70
CA TYR A 231 6.06 29.55 -7.26
C TYR A 231 4.62 29.15 -7.60
N SER A 232 4.39 28.62 -8.80
CA SER A 232 3.06 28.22 -9.27
C SER A 232 2.47 27.07 -8.45
N ASP A 233 3.28 26.09 -8.05
CA ASP A 233 2.84 24.99 -7.20
C ASP A 233 2.47 25.48 -5.81
N ILE A 234 3.31 26.34 -5.22
CA ILE A 234 3.04 26.96 -3.91
C ILE A 234 1.74 27.77 -3.96
N GLU A 235 1.57 28.59 -5.00
CA GLU A 235 0.35 29.37 -5.20
C GLU A 235 -0.88 28.45 -5.34
N ASN A 236 -0.75 27.34 -6.07
CA ASN A 236 -1.84 26.38 -6.23
C ASN A 236 -2.24 25.72 -4.90
N LEU A 237 -1.29 25.33 -4.05
CA LEU A 237 -1.59 24.77 -2.73
C LEU A 237 -2.35 25.78 -1.86
N TRP A 238 -1.95 27.05 -1.87
CA TRP A 238 -2.71 28.10 -1.17
C TRP A 238 -4.11 28.30 -1.76
N ARG A 239 -4.27 28.29 -3.09
CA ARG A 239 -5.59 28.35 -3.71
C ARG A 239 -6.48 27.19 -3.28
N ILE A 240 -5.91 26.00 -3.12
CA ILE A 240 -6.63 24.82 -2.63
C ILE A 240 -7.02 24.99 -1.16
N HIS A 241 -6.11 25.47 -0.31
CA HIS A 241 -6.39 25.81 1.09
C HIS A 241 -7.60 26.73 1.23
N PHE A 242 -7.58 27.87 0.54
CA PHE A 242 -8.65 28.86 0.61
C PHE A 242 -9.97 28.32 0.04
N LYS A 243 -9.93 27.49 -1.01
CA LYS A 243 -11.14 26.85 -1.54
C LYS A 243 -11.78 25.86 -0.56
N ARG A 244 -10.98 25.20 0.28
CA ARG A 244 -11.39 24.16 1.24
C ARG A 244 -11.54 24.70 2.67
N GLU A 245 -11.46 26.01 2.89
CA GLU A 245 -11.36 26.61 4.23
C GLU A 245 -12.55 26.25 5.16
N ASN A 246 -13.73 26.05 4.56
CA ASN A 246 -15.00 25.81 5.25
C ASN A 246 -15.36 24.32 5.45
N GLU A 247 -14.47 23.38 5.12
CA GLU A 247 -14.62 21.96 5.46
C GLU A 247 -14.54 21.71 6.97
#